data_AF-A0AAV0QZQ2-F1
#
_entry.id   AF-A0AAV0QZQ2-F1
#
_cell.length_a   1.000
_cell.length_b   1.000
_cell.length_c   1.000
_cell.angle_alpha   90.00
_cell.angle_beta   90.00
_cell.angle_gamma   90.00
#
_symmetry.space_group_name_H-M   'P 1'
#
loop_
_entity.id
_entity.type
_entity.pdbx_description
1 polymer ?
#
loop_
_entity_poly.entity_id
_entity_poly.type
_entity_poly.pdbx_seq_one_letter_code
_entity_poly.pdbx_strand_id
1 'polypeptide(L)'
;MDSVGFRDLGYWPKIIRSLSSKGFVSFAIGLNSILDDYRHLNSVTVFSPPDFGSVASSSPMLGRIVRIHILPQRISYKELVVLPDKSPLKTLLPGQDLELKKAGKFTELNVTAARLRVNGVDIVAPEIFSSGKYVVHGISRVLDIADASKKSS
;
A
#
# COMPACT_ATOMS: atom_id res chain seq x y z
N MET A 1 14.05 31.43 10.53
CA MET A 1 13.30 30.52 9.64
C MET A 1 14.35 30.02 8.67
N ASP A 2 14.90 28.81 8.83
CA ASP A 2 14.27 27.59 8.31
C ASP A 2 14.41 26.41 9.28
N SER A 3 13.29 25.83 9.68
CA SER A 3 13.26 24.55 10.39
C SER A 3 13.55 23.44 9.38
N VAL A 4 14.82 23.03 9.29
CA VAL A 4 15.21 21.78 8.64
C VAL A 4 14.51 20.64 9.38
N GLY A 5 13.37 20.22 8.85
CA GLY A 5 12.54 19.17 9.41
C GLY A 5 13.40 17.93 9.64
N PHE A 6 13.36 17.43 10.88
CA PHE A 6 14.00 16.18 11.28
C PHE A 6 13.52 15.09 10.32
N ARG A 7 14.39 14.71 9.38
CA ARG A 7 14.09 13.70 8.37
C ARG A 7 13.80 12.41 9.10
N ASP A 8 12.66 11.79 8.81
CA ASP A 8 12.20 10.61 9.53
C ASP A 8 12.90 9.32 9.05
N LEU A 9 14.23 9.37 9.07
CA LEU A 9 15.14 8.33 8.56
C LEU A 9 15.00 6.98 9.30
N GLY A 10 14.29 6.96 10.43
CA GLY A 10 14.14 5.79 11.28
C GLY A 10 12.93 4.89 11.01
N TYR A 11 11.94 5.31 10.21
CA TYR A 11 10.72 4.50 10.03
C TYR A 11 10.83 3.46 8.93
N TRP A 12 11.43 3.78 7.80
CA TRP A 12 11.55 2.83 6.69
C TRP A 12 12.30 1.54 7.06
N PRO A 13 13.45 1.59 7.76
CA PRO A 13 14.09 0.37 8.25
C PRO A 13 13.17 -0.46 9.18
N LYS A 14 12.31 0.20 9.99
CA LYS A 14 11.34 -0.49 10.84
C LYS A 14 10.21 -1.15 10.04
N ILE A 15 9.73 -0.50 8.98
CA ILE A 15 8.73 -1.05 8.06
C ILE A 15 9.29 -2.30 7.37
N ILE A 16 10.49 -2.19 6.76
CA ILE A 16 11.17 -3.30 6.10
C ILE A 16 11.38 -4.48 7.06
N ARG A 17 11.90 -4.22 8.26
CA ARG A 17 12.08 -5.25 9.30
C ARG A 17 10.76 -5.90 9.70
N SER A 18 9.72 -5.10 9.90
CA SER A 18 8.39 -5.59 10.29
C SER A 18 7.78 -6.48 9.21
N LEU A 19 7.85 -6.08 7.95
CA LEU A 19 7.40 -6.87 6.80
C LEU A 19 8.11 -8.23 6.76
N SER A 20 9.45 -8.22 6.81
CA SER A 20 10.24 -9.46 6.80
C SER A 20 9.89 -10.39 7.97
N SER A 21 9.74 -9.85 9.18
CA SER A 21 9.39 -10.67 10.37
C SER A 21 7.99 -11.29 10.32
N LYS A 22 7.10 -10.75 9.48
CA LYS A 22 5.71 -11.20 9.33
C LYS A 22 5.48 -12.05 8.08
N GLY A 23 6.56 -12.45 7.39
CA GLY A 23 6.49 -13.32 6.21
C GLY A 23 6.41 -12.61 4.87
N PHE A 24 6.46 -11.27 4.83
CA PHE A 24 6.37 -10.47 3.60
C PHE A 24 7.76 -10.16 3.01
N VAL A 25 8.65 -11.15 2.99
CA VAL A 25 10.09 -10.96 2.70
C VAL A 25 10.33 -10.49 1.27
N SER A 26 9.69 -11.09 0.28
CA SER A 26 9.87 -10.75 -1.14
C SER A 26 9.43 -9.31 -1.44
N PHE A 27 8.32 -8.87 -0.85
CA PHE A 27 7.87 -7.49 -0.96
C PHE A 27 8.81 -6.51 -0.22
N ALA A 28 9.31 -6.88 0.96
CA ALA A 28 10.28 -6.06 1.69
C ALA A 28 11.56 -5.78 0.86
N ILE A 29 12.04 -6.77 0.11
CA ILE A 29 13.19 -6.60 -0.80
C ILE A 29 12.86 -5.60 -1.92
N GLY A 30 11.71 -5.74 -2.59
CA GLY A 30 11.27 -4.81 -3.63
C GLY A 30 11.03 -3.39 -3.13
N LEU A 31 10.44 -3.26 -1.93
CA LEU A 31 10.26 -1.95 -1.29
C LEU A 31 11.60 -1.27 -0.99
N ASN A 32 12.58 -2.05 -0.51
CA ASN A 32 13.91 -1.53 -0.22
C ASN A 32 14.65 -1.02 -1.47
N SER A 33 14.40 -1.60 -2.65
CA SER A 33 15.09 -1.20 -3.89
C SER A 33 14.66 0.15 -4.44
N ILE A 34 13.47 0.64 -4.10
CA ILE A 34 12.98 1.97 -4.52
C ILE A 34 13.00 3.00 -3.39
N LEU A 35 13.45 2.60 -2.20
CA LEU A 35 13.23 3.37 -0.99
C LEU A 35 13.86 4.76 -1.05
N ASP A 36 15.04 4.86 -1.65
CA ASP A 36 15.82 6.10 -1.73
C ASP A 36 15.04 7.24 -2.40
N ASP A 37 14.23 6.93 -3.41
CA ASP A 37 13.37 7.88 -4.13
C ASP A 37 12.27 8.48 -3.21
N TYR A 38 11.87 7.75 -2.18
CA TYR A 38 10.66 8.02 -1.38
C TYR A 38 10.92 8.27 0.11
N ARG A 39 12.19 8.39 0.51
CA ARG A 39 12.57 8.74 1.90
C ARG A 39 12.00 10.08 2.37
N HIS A 40 11.66 10.96 1.45
CA HIS A 40 11.08 12.28 1.74
C HIS A 40 9.60 12.22 2.15
N LEU A 41 8.92 11.08 1.95
CA LEU A 41 7.51 10.93 2.32
C LEU A 41 7.34 10.85 3.84
N ASN A 42 6.55 11.77 4.37
CA ASN A 42 6.24 11.89 5.81
C ASN A 42 5.01 11.10 6.23
N SER A 43 4.27 10.51 5.29
CA SER A 43 3.04 9.76 5.57
C SER A 43 2.77 8.78 4.43
N VAL A 44 2.61 7.49 4.73
CA VAL A 44 2.34 6.47 3.70
C VAL A 44 1.44 5.34 4.18
N THR A 45 0.74 4.75 3.21
CA THR A 45 0.08 3.45 3.33
C THR A 45 0.75 2.49 2.36
N VAL A 46 1.07 1.29 2.82
CA VAL A 46 1.66 0.23 1.99
C VAL A 46 0.72 -0.97 1.99
N PHE A 47 0.35 -1.44 0.81
CA PHE A 47 -0.37 -2.70 0.63
C PHE A 47 0.64 -3.80 0.32
N SER A 48 0.82 -4.75 1.24
CA SER A 48 1.88 -5.77 1.13
C SER A 48 1.30 -7.14 0.78
N PRO A 49 1.62 -7.73 -0.38
CA PRO A 49 1.29 -9.12 -0.68
C PRO A 49 2.24 -10.09 0.03
N PRO A 50 1.77 -11.25 0.52
CA PRO A 50 2.62 -12.25 1.19
C PRO A 50 3.62 -12.90 0.24
N ASP A 51 3.20 -13.07 -1.03
CA ASP A 51 4.06 -13.49 -2.12
C ASP A 51 4.10 -12.39 -3.19
N PHE A 52 5.27 -11.79 -3.35
CA PHE A 52 5.58 -10.80 -4.37
C PHE A 52 6.22 -11.43 -5.63
N GLY A 53 6.28 -12.76 -5.70
CA GLY A 53 6.82 -13.54 -6.82
C GLY A 53 8.31 -13.35 -7.06
N SER A 54 8.88 -14.20 -7.93
CA SER A 54 10.23 -14.00 -8.46
C SER A 54 10.21 -12.79 -9.39
N VAL A 55 10.57 -11.62 -8.85
CA VAL A 55 10.85 -10.42 -9.63
C VAL A 55 12.14 -10.61 -10.45
N ALA A 56 12.10 -11.50 -11.44
CA ALA A 56 12.99 -11.55 -12.60
C ALA A 56 12.65 -10.43 -13.60
N SER A 57 12.16 -9.32 -13.06
CA SER A 57 11.75 -8.12 -13.76
C SER A 57 12.96 -7.20 -13.80
N SER A 58 13.22 -6.58 -14.95
CA SER A 58 14.19 -5.48 -15.02
C SER A 58 13.89 -4.42 -13.95
N SER A 59 14.94 -3.78 -13.42
CA SER A 59 14.83 -2.75 -12.37
C SER A 59 13.71 -1.71 -12.59
N PRO A 60 13.46 -1.21 -13.82
CA PRO A 60 12.37 -0.26 -14.06
C PRO A 60 10.96 -0.84 -13.84
N MET A 61 10.74 -2.09 -14.22
CA MET A 61 9.43 -2.75 -14.07
C MET A 61 9.16 -3.09 -12.61
N LEU A 62 10.20 -3.52 -11.86
CA LEU A 62 10.10 -3.74 -10.42
C LEU A 62 9.66 -2.45 -9.72
N GLY A 63 10.31 -1.33 -10.05
CA GLY A 63 9.97 -0.05 -9.45
C GLY A 63 8.52 0.37 -9.71
N ARG A 64 8.00 0.14 -10.93
CA ARG A 64 6.58 0.42 -11.25
C ARG A 64 5.62 -0.45 -10.44
N ILE A 65 5.90 -1.76 -10.34
CA ILE A 65 5.05 -2.70 -9.59
C ILE A 65 5.05 -2.35 -8.10
N VAL A 66 6.20 -1.97 -7.51
CA VAL A 66 6.23 -1.57 -6.10
C VAL A 66 5.45 -0.26 -5.87
N ARG A 67 5.57 0.73 -6.78
CA ARG A 67 4.91 2.03 -6.64
C ARG A 67 3.37 1.97 -6.59
N ILE A 68 2.73 1.03 -7.30
CA ILE A 68 1.26 0.86 -7.24
C ILE A 68 0.78 0.34 -5.87
N HIS A 69 1.66 -0.22 -5.05
CA HIS A 69 1.35 -0.70 -3.69
C HIS A 69 1.47 0.38 -2.61
N ILE A 70 1.86 1.61 -2.96
CA ILE A 70 2.17 2.67 -1.99
C ILE A 70 1.31 3.89 -2.26
N LEU A 71 0.66 4.40 -1.21
CA LEU A 71 -0.08 5.67 -1.24
C LEU A 71 0.75 6.72 -0.48
N PRO A 72 0.87 7.97 -1.00
CA PRO A 72 1.57 9.07 -0.32
C PRO A 72 0.74 9.69 0.82
N GLN A 73 -0.04 8.87 1.53
CA GLN A 73 -0.84 9.25 2.69
C GLN A 73 -1.08 8.02 3.57
N ARG A 74 -1.07 8.20 4.89
CA ARG A 74 -1.47 7.18 5.87
C ARG A 74 -3.00 7.07 5.92
N ILE A 75 -3.51 5.85 5.76
CA ILE A 75 -4.92 5.52 5.87
C ILE A 75 -5.02 4.21 6.66
N SER A 76 -5.48 4.30 7.90
CA SER A 76 -5.80 3.16 8.76
C SER A 76 -6.95 2.33 8.16
N TYR A 77 -7.12 1.12 8.69
CA TYR A 77 -8.22 0.27 8.23
C TYR A 77 -9.59 0.91 8.52
N LYS A 78 -9.75 1.54 9.69
CA LYS A 78 -10.97 2.26 10.06
C LYS A 78 -11.27 3.41 9.10
N GLU A 79 -10.25 4.16 8.68
CA GLU A 79 -10.39 5.23 7.69
C GLU A 79 -10.83 4.66 6.34
N LEU A 80 -10.21 3.56 5.87
CA LEU A 80 -10.65 2.88 4.65
C LEU A 80 -12.11 2.42 4.73
N VAL A 81 -12.56 1.93 5.89
CA VAL A 81 -13.95 1.47 6.08
C VAL A 81 -14.97 2.60 5.91
N VAL A 82 -14.64 3.82 6.37
CA VAL A 82 -15.57 4.97 6.30
C VAL A 82 -15.52 5.73 4.97
N LEU A 83 -14.50 5.50 4.13
CA LEU A 83 -14.48 6.07 2.78
C LEU A 83 -15.69 5.60 1.95
N PRO A 84 -16.23 6.43 1.03
CA PRO A 84 -17.26 6.00 0.10
C PRO A 84 -16.86 4.75 -0.70
N ASP A 85 -17.84 3.92 -1.08
CA ASP A 85 -17.56 2.81 -2.00
C ASP A 85 -17.06 3.35 -3.35
N LYS A 86 -16.12 2.62 -3.98
CA LYS A 86 -15.41 3.05 -5.21
C LYS A 86 -14.55 4.29 -5.04
N SER A 87 -14.15 4.65 -3.82
CA SER A 87 -13.21 5.75 -3.60
C SER A 87 -11.87 5.49 -4.30
N PRO A 88 -11.32 6.47 -5.04
CA PRO A 88 -9.99 6.38 -5.62
C PRO A 88 -8.93 6.59 -4.55
N LEU A 89 -7.90 5.75 -4.56
CA LEU A 89 -6.74 5.83 -3.68
C LEU A 89 -5.48 6.11 -4.52
N LYS A 90 -4.96 7.32 -4.42
CA LYS A 90 -3.80 7.76 -5.20
C LYS A 90 -2.54 6.99 -4.82
N THR A 91 -1.85 6.42 -5.81
CA THR A 91 -0.58 5.68 -5.59
C THR A 91 0.64 6.52 -5.94
N LEU A 92 1.83 5.97 -5.69
CA LEU A 92 3.10 6.54 -6.18
C LEU A 92 3.36 6.26 -7.68
N LEU A 93 2.50 5.48 -8.34
CA LEU A 93 2.56 5.26 -9.78
C LEU A 93 1.59 6.23 -10.48
N PRO A 94 2.08 7.25 -11.21
CA PRO A 94 1.22 8.27 -11.81
C PRO A 94 0.16 7.67 -12.73
N GLY A 95 -1.09 8.13 -12.60
CA GLY A 95 -2.21 7.68 -13.41
C GLY A 95 -2.76 6.29 -13.05
N GLN A 96 -2.31 5.69 -11.96
CA GLN A 96 -2.72 4.36 -11.49
C GLN A 96 -3.27 4.45 -10.07
N ASP A 97 -4.50 4.95 -9.93
CA ASP A 97 -5.22 4.98 -8.66
C ASP A 97 -5.83 3.61 -8.37
N LEU A 98 -5.85 3.20 -7.11
CA LEU A 98 -6.56 1.98 -6.69
C LEU A 98 -8.03 2.30 -6.42
N GLU A 99 -8.93 1.41 -6.83
CA GLU A 99 -10.33 1.49 -6.46
C GLU A 99 -10.57 0.73 -5.15
N LEU A 100 -11.11 1.41 -4.14
CA LEU A 100 -11.63 0.76 -2.94
C LEU A 100 -13.01 0.17 -3.20
N LYS A 101 -13.22 -1.11 -2.88
CA LYS A 101 -14.54 -1.76 -2.89
C LYS A 101 -14.86 -2.37 -1.53
N LYS A 102 -16.09 -2.18 -1.08
CA LYS A 102 -16.62 -2.85 0.11
C LYS A 102 -17.26 -4.18 -0.30
N ALA A 103 -16.90 -5.25 0.37
CA ALA A 103 -17.51 -6.56 0.23
C ALA A 103 -18.33 -6.90 1.50
N GLY A 104 -19.55 -7.39 1.31
CA GLY A 104 -20.46 -7.76 2.40
C GLY A 104 -21.32 -6.61 2.95
N LYS A 105 -22.23 -6.93 3.87
CA LYS A 105 -23.06 -5.93 4.57
C LYS A 105 -22.25 -5.27 5.68
N PHE A 106 -21.95 -3.98 5.51
CA PHE A 106 -21.31 -3.14 6.51
C PHE A 106 -22.35 -2.30 7.25
N THR A 107 -22.11 -2.10 8.55
CA THR A 107 -22.75 -1.06 9.37
C THR A 107 -21.64 -0.38 10.18
N GLU A 108 -21.75 0.91 10.48
CA GLU A 108 -20.78 1.65 11.31
C GLU A 108 -20.52 0.98 12.68
N LEU A 109 -21.47 0.17 13.16
CA LEU A 109 -21.37 -0.60 14.40
C LEU A 109 -20.47 -1.85 14.30
N ASN A 110 -20.10 -2.31 13.10
CA ASN A 110 -19.35 -3.55 12.85
C ASN A 110 -18.16 -3.34 11.89
N VAL A 111 -17.35 -2.31 12.14
CA VAL A 111 -16.15 -1.97 11.36
C VAL A 111 -15.18 -3.15 11.22
N THR A 112 -15.08 -4.01 12.23
CA THR A 112 -14.20 -5.19 12.22
C THR A 112 -14.69 -6.32 11.30
N ALA A 113 -15.98 -6.33 10.93
CA ALA A 113 -16.55 -7.30 9.99
C ALA A 113 -16.52 -6.79 8.54
N ALA A 114 -16.15 -5.52 8.30
CA ALA A 114 -16.02 -4.98 6.97
C ALA A 114 -14.96 -5.78 6.20
N ARG A 115 -15.30 -6.24 5.00
CA ARG A 115 -14.33 -6.83 4.07
C ARG A 115 -14.03 -5.80 3.00
N LEU A 116 -12.77 -5.39 2.89
CA LEU A 116 -12.35 -4.38 1.92
C LEU A 116 -11.48 -5.01 0.84
N ARG A 117 -11.69 -4.54 -0.38
CA ARG A 117 -10.88 -4.86 -1.55
C ARG A 117 -10.25 -3.59 -2.10
N VAL A 118 -8.98 -3.66 -2.47
CA VAL A 118 -8.28 -2.62 -3.22
C VAL A 118 -7.95 -3.16 -4.61
N ASN A 119 -8.48 -2.53 -5.64
CA ASN A 119 -8.40 -2.99 -7.03
C ASN A 119 -8.79 -4.47 -7.20
N GLY A 120 -9.82 -4.92 -6.48
CA GLY A 120 -10.29 -6.31 -6.50
C GLY A 120 -9.46 -7.31 -5.69
N VAL A 121 -8.42 -6.87 -4.97
CA VAL A 121 -7.61 -7.69 -4.06
C VAL A 121 -8.04 -7.47 -2.61
N ASP A 122 -8.30 -8.56 -1.88
CA ASP A 122 -8.74 -8.51 -0.48
C ASP A 122 -7.64 -7.98 0.45
N ILE A 123 -8.00 -7.07 1.37
CA ILE A 123 -7.19 -6.76 2.55
C ILE A 123 -7.44 -7.87 3.58
N VAL A 124 -6.43 -8.71 3.81
CA VAL A 124 -6.54 -9.91 4.66
C VAL A 124 -5.91 -9.74 6.03
N ALA A 125 -4.98 -8.80 6.18
CA ALA A 125 -4.32 -8.51 7.44
C ALA A 125 -4.19 -6.98 7.61
N PRO A 126 -5.20 -6.30 8.18
CA PRO A 126 -5.14 -4.87 8.38
C PRO A 126 -4.05 -4.49 9.39
N GLU A 127 -3.38 -3.38 9.15
CA GLU A 127 -2.43 -2.75 10.08
C GLU A 127 -1.34 -3.69 10.63
N ILE A 128 -0.78 -4.58 9.80
CA ILE A 128 0.37 -5.43 10.17
C ILE A 128 1.58 -4.61 10.64
N PHE A 129 1.63 -3.33 10.27
CA PHE A 129 2.46 -2.33 10.92
C PHE A 129 1.67 -1.03 10.99
N SER A 130 1.74 -0.32 12.12
CA SER A 130 1.08 0.97 12.27
C SER A 130 1.89 1.87 13.19
N SER A 131 2.03 3.13 12.78
CA SER A 131 2.54 4.25 13.57
C SER A 131 1.73 5.49 13.25
N GLY A 132 2.04 6.65 13.87
CA GLY A 132 1.31 7.89 13.59
C GLY A 132 1.39 8.39 12.14
N LYS A 133 2.40 7.94 11.37
CA LYS A 133 2.66 8.38 9.99
C LYS A 133 2.66 7.27 8.96
N TYR A 134 2.81 6.02 9.39
CA TYR A 134 3.02 4.89 8.49
C TYR A 134 2.05 3.78 8.82
N VAL A 135 1.48 3.15 7.81
CA VAL A 135 0.64 1.96 8.00
C VAL A 135 0.86 0.97 6.87
N VAL A 136 0.83 -0.31 7.21
CA VAL A 136 0.95 -1.41 6.26
C VAL A 136 -0.26 -2.32 6.43
N HIS A 137 -0.94 -2.61 5.32
CA HIS A 137 -2.02 -3.58 5.25
C HIS A 137 -1.58 -4.77 4.40
N GLY A 138 -1.71 -5.98 4.92
CA GLY A 138 -1.50 -7.21 4.16
C GLY A 138 -2.67 -7.46 3.19
N ILE A 139 -2.34 -7.73 1.92
CA ILE A 139 -3.31 -8.04 0.86
C ILE A 139 -3.12 -9.48 0.36
N SER A 140 -4.15 -10.08 -0.25
CA SER A 140 -4.11 -11.50 -0.61
C SER A 140 -3.18 -11.86 -1.77
N ARG A 141 -2.88 -10.92 -2.67
CA ARG A 141 -2.00 -11.11 -3.85
C ARG A 141 -1.47 -9.76 -4.36
N VAL A 142 -0.54 -9.79 -5.30
CA VAL A 142 0.04 -8.59 -5.94
C VAL A 142 -1.04 -7.77 -6.65
N LEU A 143 -0.92 -6.44 -6.60
CA LEU A 143 -1.77 -5.51 -7.36
C LEU A 143 -1.31 -5.43 -8.82
N ASP A 144 -2.27 -5.58 -9.72
CA ASP A 144 -2.06 -5.45 -11.15
C ASP A 144 -2.07 -3.97 -11.57
N ILE A 145 -1.14 -3.60 -12.45
CA ILE A 145 -1.15 -2.30 -13.12
C ILE A 145 -2.20 -2.38 -14.23
N ALA A 146 -3.19 -1.49 -14.22
CA ALA A 146 -4.17 -1.47 -15.30
C ALA A 146 -3.46 -1.10 -16.61
N ASP A 147 -3.56 -1.96 -17.62
CA ASP A 147 -3.14 -1.58 -18.96
C ASP A 147 -4.00 -0.42 -19.43
N ALA A 148 -3.38 0.64 -19.93
CA ALA A 148 -4.06 1.83 -20.43
C ALA A 148 -4.97 1.56 -21.66
N SER A 149 -5.23 0.30 -22.03
CA SER A 149 -5.92 -0.10 -23.25
C SER A 149 -7.38 -0.55 -23.07
N LYS A 150 -8.02 -0.34 -21.91
CA LYS A 150 -9.47 -0.60 -21.77
C LYS A 150 -10.27 0.65 -21.46
N LYS A 151 -10.19 1.62 -22.38
CA LYS A 151 -11.27 2.59 -22.64
C LYS A 151 -11.70 2.46 -24.11
N SER A 152 -12.44 1.39 -24.41
CA SER A 152 -13.34 1.34 -25.56
C SER A 152 -14.44 0.32 -25.29
N SER A 153 -15.58 0.80 -24.83
CA SER A 153 -16.92 0.29 -25.16
C SER A 153 -17.92 1.37 -24.74
#